data_AF-A0A8H3UIM4-F1
#
_entry.id   AF-A0A8H3UIM4-F1
#
_cell.length_a   1.000
_cell.length_b   1.000
_cell.length_c   1.000
_cell.angle_alpha   90.00
_cell.angle_beta   90.00
_cell.angle_gamma   90.00
#
_symmetry.space_group_name_H-M   'P 1'
#
loop_
_entity.id
_entity.type
_entity.pdbx_description
1 polymer ?
#
loop_
_entity_poly.entity_id
_entity_poly.type
_entity_poly.pdbx_seq_one_letter_code
_entity_poly.pdbx_strand_id
1 'polypeptide(L)'
;MFIYKHLNGHLLKLAQKNLALQQTKRILKDALQGLAALHEQDIVHTDIKPNNIMIDWKEDGGEIVIEQVQLTDIEDSAYVGSRQAIVGKQMGNYMWRSPEAHAQGKVHKYSDMFSFGIVCIYAVTKRVIFAVAEEELEGGKVELLSIVLEHQISYLADREGLDGFLEHLGDSPWVNVFCVIRDGFGAANPRRPFA
;
A
#
# COMPACT_ATOMS: atom_id res chain seq x y z
N MET A 1 1.44 -26.24 -11.83
CA MET A 1 1.37 -25.14 -12.81
C MET A 1 -0.06 -24.65 -12.84
N PHE A 2 -0.31 -23.42 -12.44
CA PHE A 2 -1.62 -22.78 -12.56
C PHE A 2 -1.67 -22.00 -13.88
N ILE A 3 -2.80 -22.04 -14.59
CA ILE A 3 -3.01 -21.31 -15.83
C ILE A 3 -4.21 -20.38 -15.60
N TYR A 4 -4.00 -19.08 -15.83
CA TYR A 4 -5.02 -18.05 -15.64
C TYR A 4 -5.36 -17.38 -16.98
N LYS A 5 -6.54 -16.74 -17.03
CA LYS A 5 -6.88 -15.86 -18.16
C LYS A 5 -5.84 -14.74 -18.24
N HIS A 6 -5.36 -14.45 -19.45
CA HIS A 6 -4.47 -13.32 -19.69
C HIS A 6 -5.25 -12.00 -19.62
N LEU A 7 -4.71 -11.03 -18.88
CA LEU A 7 -5.17 -9.64 -18.80
C LEU A 7 -4.03 -8.75 -19.31
N ASN A 8 -4.31 -7.84 -20.24
CA ASN A 8 -3.29 -7.19 -21.05
C ASN A 8 -2.59 -5.98 -20.40
N GLY A 9 -2.91 -5.65 -19.14
CA GLY A 9 -2.25 -4.58 -18.39
C GLY A 9 -2.45 -4.69 -16.88
N HIS A 10 -1.87 -3.73 -16.16
CA HIS A 10 -2.04 -3.55 -14.72
C HIS A 10 -2.06 -2.06 -14.36
N LEU A 11 -2.63 -1.73 -13.21
CA LEU A 11 -2.90 -0.35 -12.80
C LEU A 11 -1.64 0.52 -12.75
N LEU A 12 -0.48 0.00 -12.32
CA LEU A 12 0.77 0.79 -12.27
C LEU A 12 1.21 1.36 -13.64
N LYS A 13 0.94 0.65 -14.74
CA LYS A 13 1.25 1.18 -16.07
C LYS A 13 0.09 1.97 -16.65
N LEU A 14 -1.13 1.46 -16.46
CA LEU A 14 -2.31 2.06 -17.08
C LEU A 14 -2.64 3.44 -16.49
N ALA A 15 -2.45 3.65 -15.19
CA ALA A 15 -2.68 4.94 -14.53
C ALA A 15 -1.79 6.08 -15.05
N GLN A 16 -0.63 5.75 -15.65
CA GLN A 16 0.25 6.74 -16.26
C GLN A 16 -0.30 7.28 -17.58
N LYS A 17 -1.20 6.55 -18.25
CA LYS A 17 -1.94 7.05 -19.40
C LYS A 17 -2.95 8.14 -18.99
N ASN A 18 -3.54 8.82 -19.96
CA ASN A 18 -4.66 9.73 -19.72
C ASN A 18 -5.95 8.95 -19.51
N LEU A 19 -6.09 8.32 -18.34
CA LEU A 19 -7.35 7.73 -17.90
C LEU A 19 -8.32 8.84 -17.48
N ALA A 20 -9.55 8.77 -17.98
CA ALA A 20 -10.65 9.53 -17.46
C ALA A 20 -10.94 9.12 -16.01
N LEU A 21 -11.36 10.07 -15.18
CA LEU A 21 -11.67 9.82 -13.77
C LEU A 21 -12.68 8.67 -13.57
N GLN A 22 -13.62 8.50 -14.50
CA GLN A 22 -14.60 7.42 -14.46
C GLN A 22 -13.96 6.04 -14.64
N GLN A 23 -12.96 5.91 -15.52
CA GLN A 23 -12.20 4.66 -15.70
C GLN A 23 -11.40 4.35 -14.43
N THR A 24 -10.73 5.36 -13.85
CA THR A 24 -10.01 5.19 -12.57
C THR A 24 -10.94 4.72 -11.46
N LYS A 25 -12.12 5.35 -11.30
CA LYS A 25 -13.13 4.94 -10.32
C LYS A 25 -13.62 3.51 -10.57
N ARG A 26 -13.85 3.15 -11.84
CA ARG A 26 -14.27 1.79 -12.21
C ARG A 26 -13.21 0.75 -11.80
N ILE A 27 -11.94 1.01 -12.10
CA ILE A 27 -10.85 0.11 -11.75
C ILE A 27 -10.73 -0.08 -10.23
N LEU A 28 -10.72 1.02 -9.48
CA LEU A 28 -10.62 0.95 -8.02
C LEU A 28 -11.83 0.23 -7.41
N LYS A 29 -13.04 0.49 -7.91
CA LYS A 29 -14.25 -0.18 -7.45
C LYS A 29 -14.16 -1.70 -7.66
N ASP A 30 -13.80 -2.14 -8.85
CA ASP A 30 -13.75 -3.56 -9.18
C ASP A 30 -12.63 -4.27 -8.39
N ALA A 31 -11.47 -3.62 -8.20
CA ALA A 31 -10.41 -4.12 -7.34
C ALA A 31 -10.85 -4.24 -5.87
N LEU A 32 -11.57 -3.24 -5.34
CA LEU A 32 -12.10 -3.27 -3.97
C LEU A 32 -13.16 -4.37 -3.79
N GLN A 33 -13.97 -4.66 -4.81
CA GLN A 33 -14.91 -5.78 -4.79
C GLN A 33 -14.17 -7.13 -4.70
N GLY A 34 -13.06 -7.29 -5.44
CA GLY A 34 -12.20 -8.47 -5.31
C GLY A 34 -11.59 -8.60 -3.91
N LEU A 35 -11.11 -7.49 -3.34
CA LEU A 35 -10.58 -7.47 -1.98
C LEU A 35 -11.66 -7.82 -0.93
N ALA A 36 -12.85 -7.24 -1.06
CA ALA A 36 -13.98 -7.54 -0.20
C ALA A 36 -14.35 -9.02 -0.22
N ALA A 37 -14.34 -9.66 -1.40
CA ALA A 37 -14.60 -11.09 -1.52
C ALA A 37 -13.58 -11.96 -0.77
N LEU A 38 -12.30 -11.58 -0.74
CA LEU A 38 -11.29 -12.24 0.09
C LEU A 38 -11.58 -12.03 1.58
N HIS A 39 -11.84 -10.77 1.96
CA HIS A 39 -12.10 -10.39 3.34
C HIS A 39 -13.36 -11.06 3.92
N GLU A 40 -14.40 -11.28 3.12
CA GLU A 40 -15.61 -12.02 3.52
C GLU A 40 -15.32 -13.48 3.88
N GLN A 41 -14.23 -14.05 3.36
CA GLN A 41 -13.78 -15.41 3.65
C GLN A 41 -12.65 -15.46 4.70
N ASP A 42 -12.44 -14.36 5.43
CA ASP A 42 -11.33 -14.20 6.38
C ASP A 42 -9.94 -14.38 5.73
N ILE A 43 -9.82 -14.08 4.43
CA ILE A 43 -8.53 -14.11 3.72
C ILE A 43 -7.98 -12.69 3.65
N VAL A 44 -6.72 -12.51 4.07
CA VAL A 44 -5.95 -11.27 3.93
C VAL A 44 -5.01 -11.43 2.73
N HIS A 45 -4.97 -10.44 1.84
CA HIS A 45 -4.15 -10.49 0.64
C HIS A 45 -2.67 -10.30 0.94
N THR A 46 -2.34 -9.38 1.84
CA THR A 46 -0.99 -9.04 2.35
C THR A 46 -0.04 -8.33 1.39
N ASP A 47 -0.40 -8.17 0.11
CA ASP A 47 0.44 -7.50 -0.90
C ASP A 47 -0.38 -6.68 -1.90
N ILE A 48 -1.28 -5.84 -1.39
CA ILE A 48 -2.07 -4.92 -2.21
C ILE A 48 -1.15 -3.84 -2.78
N LYS A 49 -0.99 -3.82 -4.11
CA LYS A 49 -0.21 -2.83 -4.87
C LYS A 49 -0.76 -2.70 -6.29
N PRO A 50 -0.48 -1.61 -7.03
CA PRO A 50 -1.07 -1.41 -8.36
C PRO A 50 -0.63 -2.43 -9.42
N ASN A 51 0.45 -3.19 -9.19
CA ASN A 51 0.85 -4.29 -10.08
C ASN A 51 -0.07 -5.51 -9.96
N ASN A 52 -0.72 -5.68 -8.80
CA ASN A 52 -1.58 -6.82 -8.52
C ASN A 52 -3.04 -6.53 -8.88
N ILE A 53 -3.33 -5.34 -9.43
CA ILE A 53 -4.61 -5.00 -10.02
C ILE A 53 -4.44 -5.10 -11.54
N MET A 54 -4.77 -6.27 -12.05
CA MET A 54 -4.69 -6.61 -13.46
C MET A 54 -5.94 -6.13 -14.19
N ILE A 55 -5.76 -5.69 -15.44
CA ILE A 55 -6.78 -4.99 -16.22
C ILE A 55 -6.74 -5.52 -17.64
N ASP A 56 -7.89 -5.94 -18.15
CA ASP A 56 -8.13 -6.09 -19.59
C ASP A 56 -8.72 -4.78 -20.09
N TRP A 57 -8.05 -4.15 -21.04
CA TRP A 57 -8.51 -2.89 -21.61
C TRP A 57 -8.20 -2.84 -23.10
N LYS A 58 -8.89 -1.96 -23.82
CA LYS A 58 -8.58 -1.64 -25.21
C LYS A 58 -8.59 -0.14 -25.42
N GLU A 59 -8.04 0.28 -26.54
CA GLU A 59 -8.14 1.66 -27.01
C GLU A 59 -9.16 1.69 -28.15
N ASP A 60 -10.19 2.51 -28.01
CA ASP A 60 -11.22 2.72 -29.02
C ASP A 60 -11.39 4.23 -29.25
N GLY A 61 -11.14 4.69 -30.47
CA GLY A 61 -11.19 6.13 -30.80
C GLY A 61 -10.24 7.02 -29.98
N GLY A 62 -9.16 6.46 -29.43
CA GLY A 62 -8.23 7.18 -28.53
C GLY A 62 -8.67 7.22 -27.06
N GLU A 63 -9.79 6.58 -26.72
CA GLU A 63 -10.25 6.40 -25.35
C GLU A 63 -9.94 5.00 -24.82
N ILE A 64 -9.55 4.94 -23.54
CA ILE A 64 -9.30 3.66 -22.87
C ILE A 64 -10.63 3.05 -22.40
N VAL A 65 -10.97 1.87 -22.91
CA VAL A 65 -12.15 1.12 -22.47
C VAL A 65 -11.69 -0.02 -21.56
N ILE A 66 -12.20 -0.02 -20.33
CA ILE A 66 -11.93 -1.07 -19.33
C ILE A 66 -12.93 -2.21 -19.53
N GLU A 67 -12.44 -3.41 -19.85
CA GLU A 67 -13.28 -4.59 -20.10
C GLU A 67 -13.38 -5.49 -18.86
N GLN A 68 -12.27 -5.67 -18.14
CA GLN A 68 -12.22 -6.46 -16.93
C GLN A 68 -11.14 -5.95 -15.98
N VAL A 69 -11.39 -6.07 -14.69
CA VAL A 69 -10.41 -5.78 -13.63
C VAL A 69 -10.40 -6.94 -12.66
N GLN A 70 -9.22 -7.35 -12.21
CA GLN A 70 -9.05 -8.44 -11.27
C GLN A 70 -7.91 -8.14 -10.29
N LEU A 71 -8.18 -8.37 -9.00
CA LEU A 71 -7.14 -8.46 -7.99
C LEU A 71 -6.48 -9.85 -8.09
N THR A 72 -5.16 -9.89 -8.22
CA THR A 72 -4.35 -11.10 -8.49
C THR A 72 -3.21 -11.23 -7.48
N ASP A 73 -2.34 -12.23 -7.65
CA ASP A 73 -1.16 -12.46 -6.78
C ASP A 73 -1.54 -12.87 -5.35
N ILE A 74 -2.47 -13.84 -5.26
CA ILE A 74 -3.00 -14.35 -4.00
C ILE A 74 -2.14 -15.48 -3.39
N GLU A 75 -0.94 -15.71 -3.91
CA GLU A 75 -0.09 -16.85 -3.50
C GLU A 75 0.42 -16.69 -2.06
N ASP A 76 0.69 -15.45 -1.64
CA ASP A 76 1.07 -15.10 -0.27
C ASP A 76 -0.12 -14.72 0.62
N SER A 77 -1.35 -14.82 0.10
CA SER A 77 -2.56 -14.57 0.89
C SER A 77 -2.73 -15.62 1.99
N ALA A 78 -3.33 -15.23 3.10
CA ALA A 78 -3.49 -16.11 4.26
C ALA A 78 -4.90 -16.02 4.85
N TYR A 79 -5.41 -17.16 5.31
CA TYR A 79 -6.58 -17.19 6.18
C TYR A 79 -6.21 -16.64 7.56
N VAL A 80 -6.90 -15.59 7.98
CA VAL A 80 -6.72 -14.90 9.25
C VAL A 80 -8.09 -14.65 9.86
N GLY A 81 -8.52 -15.56 10.74
CA GLY A 81 -9.81 -15.44 11.42
C GLY A 81 -9.91 -14.16 12.27
N SER A 82 -11.14 -13.84 12.70
CA SER A 82 -11.46 -12.59 13.41
C SER A 82 -10.63 -12.30 14.69
N ARG A 83 -10.05 -13.32 15.33
CA ARG A 83 -9.20 -13.20 16.53
C ARG A 83 -7.73 -13.55 16.29
N GLN A 84 -7.34 -13.73 15.03
CA GLN A 84 -5.99 -14.06 14.62
C GLN A 84 -5.33 -12.84 13.97
N ALA A 85 -4.00 -12.88 13.85
CA ALA A 85 -3.23 -11.93 13.06
C ALA A 85 -1.94 -12.60 12.59
N ILE A 86 -1.40 -12.17 11.45
CA ILE A 86 -0.05 -12.54 11.03
C ILE A 86 0.91 -11.64 11.81
N VAL A 87 1.94 -12.19 12.42
CA VAL A 87 2.92 -11.46 13.26
C VAL A 87 4.34 -11.95 12.97
N GLY A 88 5.34 -11.13 13.28
CA GLY A 88 6.76 -11.52 13.21
C GLY A 88 7.35 -11.58 11.80
N LYS A 89 6.65 -11.06 10.80
CA LYS A 89 7.13 -10.95 9.42
C LYS A 89 6.70 -9.64 8.80
N GLN A 90 7.57 -9.06 7.98
CA GLN A 90 7.22 -7.94 7.12
C GLN A 90 6.54 -8.45 5.85
N MET A 91 5.26 -8.11 5.67
CA MET A 91 4.43 -8.60 4.56
C MET A 91 4.30 -7.55 3.43
N GLY A 92 4.16 -8.02 2.19
CA GLY A 92 3.90 -7.19 1.02
C GLY A 92 5.07 -6.33 0.55
N ASN A 93 4.87 -5.48 -0.43
CA ASN A 93 5.89 -4.55 -0.92
C ASN A 93 6.04 -3.32 0.00
N TYR A 94 7.28 -2.93 0.31
CA TYR A 94 7.58 -1.86 1.27
C TYR A 94 7.01 -0.49 0.90
N MET A 95 6.74 -0.20 -0.38
CA MET A 95 6.17 1.09 -0.80
C MET A 95 4.65 1.16 -0.62
N TRP A 96 4.00 0.04 -0.31
CA TRP A 96 2.54 -0.07 -0.25
C TRP A 96 2.02 -0.63 1.07
N ARG A 97 2.87 -1.35 1.83
CA ARG A 97 2.48 -2.00 3.07
C ARG A 97 2.16 -1.00 4.19
N SER A 98 1.34 -1.44 5.14
CA SER A 98 0.94 -0.67 6.32
C SER A 98 2.04 -0.52 7.37
N PRO A 99 1.94 0.46 8.29
CA PRO A 99 2.94 0.66 9.34
C PRO A 99 3.07 -0.54 10.27
N GLU A 100 1.99 -1.24 10.62
CA GLU A 100 2.07 -2.49 11.40
C GLU A 100 2.75 -3.62 10.63
N ALA A 101 2.61 -3.68 9.31
CA ALA A 101 3.33 -4.64 8.48
C ALA A 101 4.83 -4.34 8.42
N HIS A 102 5.25 -3.07 8.44
CA HIS A 102 6.66 -2.72 8.65
C HIS A 102 7.14 -3.13 10.03
N ALA A 103 6.32 -2.88 11.06
CA ALA A 103 6.61 -3.16 12.46
C ALA A 103 6.59 -4.65 12.83
N GLN A 104 6.37 -5.55 11.86
CA GLN A 104 6.14 -6.98 12.10
C GLN A 104 5.02 -7.24 13.14
N GLY A 105 4.11 -6.27 13.26
CA GLY A 105 3.00 -6.27 14.20
C GLY A 105 1.84 -7.13 13.70
N LYS A 106 0.66 -6.89 14.25
CA LYS A 106 -0.55 -7.65 13.90
C LYS A 106 -1.06 -7.20 12.53
N VAL A 107 -0.80 -7.98 11.50
CA VAL A 107 -1.34 -7.77 10.15
C VAL A 107 -2.69 -8.48 10.01
N HIS A 108 -3.68 -7.75 9.48
CA HIS A 108 -5.05 -8.23 9.23
C HIS A 108 -5.69 -7.51 8.03
N LYS A 109 -7.01 -7.64 7.85
CA LYS A 109 -7.80 -6.97 6.79
C LYS A 109 -7.59 -5.46 6.74
N TYR A 110 -7.42 -4.80 7.89
CA TYR A 110 -7.15 -3.35 7.93
C TYR A 110 -5.80 -2.98 7.30
N SER A 111 -4.82 -3.89 7.30
CA SER A 111 -3.53 -3.69 6.65
C SER A 111 -3.68 -3.65 5.13
N ASP A 112 -4.51 -4.54 4.56
CA ASP A 112 -4.87 -4.47 3.14
C ASP A 112 -5.61 -3.18 2.80
N MET A 113 -6.49 -2.70 3.70
CA MET A 113 -7.24 -1.45 3.49
C MET A 113 -6.32 -0.22 3.51
N PHE A 114 -5.30 -0.20 4.37
CA PHE A 114 -4.26 0.83 4.32
C PHE A 114 -3.58 0.83 2.95
N SER A 115 -3.08 -0.34 2.52
CA SER A 115 -2.40 -0.49 1.24
C SER A 115 -3.29 -0.11 0.05
N PHE A 116 -4.57 -0.47 0.10
CA PHE A 116 -5.56 -0.07 -0.90
C PHE A 116 -5.76 1.46 -0.93
N GLY A 117 -5.74 2.13 0.24
CA GLY A 117 -5.73 3.58 0.32
C GLY A 117 -4.55 4.22 -0.42
N ILE A 118 -3.35 3.65 -0.27
CA ILE A 118 -2.15 4.10 -1.01
C ILE A 118 -2.32 3.88 -2.52
N VAL A 119 -2.92 2.75 -2.93
CA VAL A 119 -3.28 2.49 -4.34
C VAL A 119 -4.25 3.54 -4.88
N CYS A 120 -5.26 3.97 -4.10
CA CYS A 120 -6.16 5.05 -4.50
C CYS A 120 -5.41 6.38 -4.71
N ILE A 121 -4.52 6.75 -3.78
CA ILE A 121 -3.69 7.96 -3.91
C ILE A 121 -2.85 7.88 -5.19
N TYR A 122 -2.20 6.74 -5.44
CA TYR A 122 -1.43 6.53 -6.66
C TYR A 122 -2.30 6.66 -7.91
N ALA A 123 -3.48 6.05 -7.93
CA ALA A 123 -4.34 6.04 -9.12
C ALA A 123 -4.85 7.44 -9.51
N VAL A 124 -4.95 8.36 -8.54
CA VAL A 124 -5.35 9.75 -8.77
C VAL A 124 -4.15 10.64 -9.07
N THR A 125 -3.07 10.52 -8.29
CA THR A 125 -1.93 11.44 -8.34
C THR A 125 -0.83 11.00 -9.30
N LYS A 126 -0.84 9.73 -9.72
CA LYS A 126 0.20 9.05 -10.52
C LYS A 126 1.55 8.97 -9.81
N ARG A 127 1.61 9.27 -8.51
CA ARG A 127 2.82 9.27 -7.68
C ARG A 127 2.82 8.10 -6.72
N VAL A 128 3.93 7.36 -6.68
CA VAL A 128 4.17 6.39 -5.61
C VAL A 128 4.69 7.17 -4.41
N ILE A 129 3.80 7.52 -3.48
CA ILE A 129 4.09 8.52 -2.45
C ILE A 129 5.16 8.07 -1.44
N PHE A 130 5.43 6.77 -1.32
CA PHE A 130 6.50 6.23 -0.47
C PHE A 130 7.69 5.70 -1.26
N ALA A 131 7.82 6.06 -2.55
CA ALA A 131 9.05 5.77 -3.28
C ALA A 131 10.23 6.51 -2.64
N VAL A 132 11.40 5.88 -2.72
CA VAL A 132 12.67 6.43 -2.24
C VAL A 132 13.51 6.76 -3.46
N ALA A 133 13.90 8.03 -3.59
CA ALA A 133 14.82 8.48 -4.63
C ALA A 133 16.27 8.12 -4.27
N GLU A 134 17.13 7.98 -5.29
CA GLU A 134 18.52 7.57 -5.09
C GLU A 134 19.30 8.58 -4.23
N GLU A 135 18.97 9.86 -4.36
CA GLU A 135 19.57 10.94 -3.60
C GLU A 135 19.28 10.85 -2.10
N GLU A 136 18.11 10.32 -1.72
CA GLU A 136 17.70 10.17 -0.32
C GLU A 136 18.48 9.08 0.42
N LEU A 137 19.08 8.13 -0.32
CA LEU A 137 19.91 7.07 0.26
C LEU A 137 21.28 7.57 0.71
N GLU A 138 21.68 8.78 0.32
CA GLU A 138 22.98 9.41 0.62
C GLU A 138 24.19 8.49 0.36
N GLY A 139 24.17 7.75 -0.76
CA GLY A 139 25.20 6.77 -1.10
C GLY A 139 25.20 5.53 -0.21
N GLY A 140 24.03 5.14 0.32
CA GLY A 140 23.82 3.96 1.16
C GLY A 140 24.03 4.21 2.66
N LYS A 141 24.15 5.48 3.09
CA LYS A 141 24.29 5.84 4.50
C LYS A 141 22.96 5.81 5.24
N VAL A 142 21.86 6.02 4.54
CA VAL A 142 20.50 5.99 5.09
C VAL A 142 19.83 4.69 4.68
N GLU A 143 19.22 4.00 5.65
CA GLU A 143 18.47 2.78 5.37
C GLU A 143 17.17 3.11 4.62
N LEU A 144 16.92 2.38 3.53
CA LEU A 144 15.72 2.52 2.70
C LEU A 144 14.42 2.49 3.51
N LEU A 145 14.29 1.56 4.47
CA LEU A 145 13.05 1.44 5.26
C LEU A 145 12.83 2.63 6.19
N SER A 146 13.89 3.26 6.69
CA SER A 146 13.79 4.47 7.52
C SER A 146 13.18 5.63 6.73
N ILE A 147 13.56 5.79 5.46
CA ILE A 147 12.99 6.82 4.57
C ILE A 147 11.52 6.53 4.28
N VAL A 148 11.17 5.27 3.99
CA VAL A 148 9.78 4.86 3.75
C VAL A 148 8.90 5.15 4.97
N LEU A 149 9.38 4.81 6.17
CA LEU A 149 8.68 5.08 7.42
C LEU A 149 8.58 6.58 7.72
N GLU A 150 9.64 7.34 7.45
CA GLU A 150 9.62 8.80 7.54
C GLU A 150 8.55 9.39 6.62
N HIS A 151 8.46 8.92 5.37
CA HIS A 151 7.39 9.32 4.45
C HIS A 151 6.00 8.96 4.98
N GLN A 152 5.80 7.75 5.51
CA GLN A 152 4.50 7.35 6.09
C GLN A 152 4.07 8.28 7.22
N ILE A 153 4.98 8.55 8.17
CA ILE A 153 4.68 9.43 9.30
C ILE A 153 4.49 10.86 8.81
N SER A 154 5.38 11.36 7.95
CA SER A 154 5.37 12.73 7.45
C SER A 154 4.08 13.06 6.71
N TYR A 155 3.61 12.14 5.85
CA TYR A 155 2.50 12.39 4.93
C TYR A 155 1.13 12.08 5.54
N LEU A 156 1.00 11.02 6.34
CA LEU A 156 -0.31 10.47 6.72
C LEU A 156 -0.61 10.47 8.21
N ALA A 157 0.39 10.47 9.10
CA ALA A 157 0.11 10.39 10.53
C ALA A 157 -0.45 11.72 11.07
N ASP A 158 -1.15 11.72 12.18
CA ASP A 158 -1.22 12.86 13.08
C ASP A 158 -0.63 12.45 14.42
N ARG A 159 -0.56 13.37 15.39
CA ARG A 159 0.06 13.07 16.69
C ARG A 159 -0.70 11.98 17.42
N GLU A 160 -2.03 12.08 17.48
CA GLU A 160 -2.89 11.15 18.20
C GLU A 160 -2.85 9.74 17.60
N GLY A 161 -2.95 9.64 16.28
CA GLY A 161 -2.86 8.38 15.55
C GLY A 161 -1.49 7.71 15.67
N LEU A 162 -0.40 8.48 15.67
CA LEU A 162 0.93 7.92 15.88
C LEU A 162 1.11 7.43 17.33
N ASP A 163 0.69 8.21 18.33
CA ASP A 163 0.80 7.81 19.73
C ASP A 163 -0.05 6.54 19.99
N GLY A 164 -1.29 6.49 19.48
CA GLY A 164 -2.14 5.29 19.57
C GLY A 164 -1.55 4.08 18.82
N PHE A 165 -0.88 4.29 17.68
CA PHE A 165 -0.17 3.22 16.98
C PHE A 165 1.01 2.68 17.79
N LEU A 166 1.80 3.54 18.43
CA LEU A 166 2.90 3.14 19.30
C LEU A 166 2.40 2.34 20.51
N GLU A 167 1.31 2.77 21.14
CA GLU A 167 0.64 2.03 22.22
C GLU A 167 0.16 0.65 21.73
N HIS A 168 -0.42 0.59 20.53
CA HIS A 168 -0.87 -0.66 19.92
C HIS A 168 0.28 -1.66 19.69
N LEU A 169 1.48 -1.18 19.35
CA LEU A 169 2.68 -2.01 19.18
C LEU A 169 3.22 -2.58 20.50
N GLY A 170 2.89 -1.97 21.65
CA GLY A 170 3.29 -2.44 22.98
C GLY A 170 4.81 -2.56 23.13
N ASP A 171 5.30 -3.72 23.56
CA ASP A 171 6.73 -3.97 23.79
C ASP A 171 7.52 -4.31 22.51
N SER A 172 6.95 -4.06 21.32
CA SER A 172 7.63 -4.33 20.05
C SER A 172 8.92 -3.51 19.96
N PRO A 173 10.06 -4.11 19.52
CA PRO A 173 11.30 -3.37 19.31
C PRO A 173 11.16 -2.26 18.26
N TRP A 174 10.14 -2.35 17.40
CA TRP A 174 9.84 -1.31 16.39
C TRP A 174 9.37 0.00 17.00
N VAL A 175 8.82 0.01 18.23
CA VAL A 175 8.43 1.27 18.91
C VAL A 175 9.61 2.23 18.96
N ASN A 176 10.82 1.74 19.26
CA ASN A 176 12.02 2.57 19.28
C ASN A 176 12.34 3.16 17.90
N VAL A 177 12.17 2.40 16.83
CA VAL A 177 12.40 2.87 15.45
C VAL A 177 11.42 3.99 15.11
N PHE A 178 10.13 3.80 15.36
CA PHE A 178 9.12 4.82 15.09
C PHE A 178 9.32 6.07 15.97
N CYS A 179 9.73 5.93 17.23
CA CYS A 179 10.07 7.06 18.10
C CYS A 179 11.27 7.86 17.56
N VAL A 180 12.34 7.20 17.13
CA VAL A 180 13.52 7.87 16.54
C VAL A 180 13.12 8.68 15.31
N ILE A 181 12.30 8.11 14.42
CA ILE A 181 11.83 8.82 13.21
C ILE A 181 10.92 9.99 13.60
N ARG A 182 9.97 9.77 14.53
CA ARG A 182 9.07 10.82 15.04
C ARG A 182 9.86 12.01 15.60
N ASP A 183 10.86 11.72 16.43
CA ASP A 183 11.67 12.73 17.13
C ASP A 183 12.67 13.42 16.18
N GLY A 184 12.90 12.86 14.99
CA GLY A 184 13.65 13.48 13.90
C GLY A 184 12.93 14.64 13.21
N PHE A 185 11.60 14.77 13.38
CA PHE A 185 10.85 15.90 12.82
C PHE A 185 11.00 17.15 13.69
N GLY A 186 11.20 18.30 13.05
CA GLY A 186 11.36 19.59 13.73
C GLY A 186 11.43 20.77 12.77
N ALA A 187 11.95 21.92 13.21
CA ALA A 187 12.03 23.11 12.35
C ALA A 187 12.93 22.89 11.11
N ALA A 188 14.00 22.10 11.25
CA ALA A 188 14.92 21.78 10.16
C ALA A 188 14.42 20.63 9.25
N ASN A 189 13.57 19.74 9.76
CA ASN A 189 12.92 18.67 9.01
C ASN A 189 11.42 18.65 9.33
N PRO A 190 10.61 19.58 8.79
CA PRO A 190 9.20 19.62 9.09
C PRO A 190 8.48 18.49 8.37
N ARG A 191 7.44 17.96 9.03
CA ARG A 191 6.48 17.07 8.39
C ARG A 191 5.81 17.74 7.18
N ARG A 192 5.40 16.92 6.21
CA ARG A 192 4.75 17.37 4.96
C ARG A 192 3.43 16.64 4.71
N PRO A 193 2.39 16.86 5.54
CA PRO A 193 1.10 16.18 5.38
C PRO A 193 0.56 16.32 3.95
N PHE A 194 -0.08 15.27 3.44
CA PHE A 194 -0.70 15.29 2.11
C PHE A 194 -1.93 16.23 2.16
N ALA A 195 -1.82 17.42 1.56
CA ALA A 195 -2.88 18.43 1.50
C ALA A 195 -3.32 18.71 0.06
#